data_AF-A0A655EZW9-F1
#
_entry.id   AF-A0A655EZW9-F1
#
_cell.length_a   1.000
_cell.length_b   1.000
_cell.length_c   1.000
_cell.angle_alpha   90.00
_cell.angle_beta   90.00
_cell.angle_gamma   90.00
#
_symmetry.space_group_name_H-M   'P 1'
#
loop_
_entity.id
_entity.type
_entity.pdbx_description
1 polymer ?
#
loop_
_entity_poly.entity_id
_entity_poly.type
_entity_poly.pdbx_seq_one_letter_code
_entity_poly.pdbx_strand_id
1 'polypeptide(L)' 'MRISIEYPHRGVDCAREVAEVVAPVLGWTAADIDREVANYMARVEAEVLSQAQPDDVSADMLRASAPEARAEILEPVPLD' A
#
# COMPACT_ATOMS: atom_id res chain seq x y z
N MET A 1 1.25 17.90 -2.15
CA MET A 1 1.83 16.97 -3.13
C MET A 1 1.24 15.60 -2.87
N ARG A 2 0.71 14.90 -3.88
CA ARG A 2 0.10 13.56 -3.75
C ARG A 2 1.05 12.52 -4.34
N ILE A 3 2.10 12.18 -3.59
CA ILE A 3 3.23 11.36 -4.07
C ILE A 3 2.77 10.02 -4.68
N SER A 4 1.76 9.36 -4.11
CA SER A 4 1.26 8.06 -4.61
C SER A 4 0.56 8.10 -5.97
N ILE A 5 0.23 9.30 -6.47
CA ILE A 5 -0.51 9.52 -7.72
C ILE A 5 0.34 10.33 -8.70
N GLU A 6 1.06 11.33 -8.20
CA GLU A 6 1.74 12.35 -9.02
C GLU A 6 3.17 11.94 -9.43
N TYR A 7 3.74 10.88 -8.84
CA TYR A 7 5.12 10.46 -9.08
C TYR A 7 5.23 9.01 -9.55
N PRO A 8 6.11 8.68 -10.52
CA PRO A 8 6.25 7.32 -11.03
C PRO A 8 6.60 6.25 -9.98
N HIS A 9 7.49 6.60 -9.03
CA HIS A 9 7.87 5.70 -7.93
C HIS A 9 6.78 5.58 -6.85
N ARG A 10 5.74 6.42 -6.92
CA ARG A 10 4.58 6.43 -6.02
C ARG A 10 4.92 6.53 -4.53
N GLY A 11 6.14 6.93 -4.16
CA GLY A 11 6.59 7.03 -2.76
C GLY A 11 7.42 5.85 -2.25
N VAL A 12 7.63 4.80 -3.06
CA VAL A 12 8.42 3.61 -2.66
C VAL A 12 9.83 4.00 -2.24
N ASP A 13 10.48 4.87 -3.02
CA ASP A 13 11.87 5.31 -2.81
C ASP A 13 12.12 6.06 -1.49
N CYS A 14 11.07 6.54 -0.81
CA CYS A 14 11.18 7.26 0.45
C CYS A 14 10.34 6.64 1.58
N ALA A 15 9.72 5.48 1.34
CA ALA A 15 8.74 4.90 2.26
C ALA A 15 9.36 4.56 3.62
N ARG A 16 10.60 4.06 3.62
CA ARG A 16 11.33 3.70 4.84
C ARG A 16 11.70 4.93 5.67
N GLU A 17 12.28 5.95 5.04
CA GLU A 17 12.69 7.17 5.70
C GLU A 17 11.49 7.88 6.34
N VAL A 18 10.36 7.92 5.62
CA VAL A 18 9.10 8.45 6.16
C VAL A 18 8.61 7.63 7.35
N ALA A 19 8.65 6.29 7.26
CA ALA A 19 8.23 5.43 8.37
C ALA A 19 9.13 5.60 9.61
N GLU A 20 10.44 5.73 9.43
CA GLU A 20 11.40 5.99 10.51
C GLU A 20 11.17 7.34 11.19
N VAL A 21 10.80 8.38 10.43
CA VAL A 21 10.44 9.70 10.97
C VAL A 21 9.14 9.65 11.79
N VAL A 22 8.15 8.88 11.34
CA VAL A 22 6.83 8.79 11.98
C VAL A 22 6.85 7.85 13.19
N ALA A 23 7.71 6.83 13.18
CA ALA A 23 7.72 5.75 14.17
C ALA A 23 7.72 6.20 15.63
N PRO A 24 8.52 7.19 16.08
CA PRO A 24 8.54 7.61 17.48
C PRO A 24 7.21 8.22 17.94
N VAL A 25 6.45 8.83 17.03
CA VAL A 25 5.15 9.44 17.33
C VAL A 25 4.08 8.38 17.52
N LEU A 26 4.14 7.30 16.73
CA LEU A 26 3.18 6.20 16.78
C LEU A 26 3.60 5.07 17.73
N GLY A 27 4.78 5.16 18.34
CA GLY A 27 5.33 4.10 19.18
C GLY A 27 5.70 2.84 18.39
N TRP A 28 5.99 2.97 17.10
CA TRP A 28 6.33 1.84 16.23
C TRP A 28 7.71 1.28 16.56
N THR A 29 7.77 -0.05 16.63
CA THR A 29 9.01 -0.80 16.69
C THR A 29 9.66 -0.91 15.30
N ALA A 30 10.90 -1.39 15.24
CA ALA A 30 11.52 -1.72 13.95
C ALA A 30 10.69 -2.75 13.15
N ALA A 31 10.07 -3.72 13.83
CA ALA A 31 9.21 -4.70 13.20
C ALA A 31 7.92 -4.07 12.63
N ASP A 32 7.38 -3.04 13.30
CA ASP A 32 6.24 -2.28 12.77
C ASP A 32 6.63 -1.50 11.51
N ILE A 33 7.78 -0.82 11.52
CA ILE A 33 8.31 -0.14 10.34
C ILE A 33 8.45 -1.13 9.17
N ASP A 34 9.10 -2.27 9.41
CA ASP A 34 9.32 -3.28 8.37
C ASP A 34 8.00 -3.79 7.81
N ARG A 35 7.03 -4.09 8.67
CA ARG A 35 5.69 -4.55 8.28
C ARG A 35 4.94 -3.51 7.45
N GLU A 36 4.90 -2.26 7.89
CA GLU A 36 4.17 -1.18 7.21
C GLU A 36 4.81 -0.81 5.87
N VAL A 37 6.15 -0.76 5.80
CA VAL A 37 6.87 -0.51 4.55
C VAL A 37 6.66 -1.65 3.56
N ALA A 38 6.77 -2.91 4.01
CA ALA A 38 6.53 -4.06 3.14
C ALA A 38 5.09 -4.08 2.61
N ASN A 39 4.10 -3.78 3.45
CA ASN A 39 2.71 -3.67 3.03
C ASN A 39 2.53 -2.59 1.97
N TYR A 40 3.08 -1.40 2.21
CA TYR A 40 3.01 -0.30 1.26
C TYR A 40 3.64 -0.65 -0.10
N MET A 41 4.83 -1.26 -0.11
CA MET A 41 5.51 -1.68 -1.33
C MET A 41 4.68 -2.71 -2.12
N ALA A 42 4.15 -3.74 -1.45
CA ALA A 42 3.32 -4.76 -2.09
C ALA A 42 2.06 -4.16 -2.73
N ARG A 43 1.44 -3.17 -2.09
CA ARG A 43 0.28 -2.46 -2.65
C ARG A 43 0.62 -1.64 -3.88
N VAL A 44 1.76 -0.94 -3.86
CA VAL A 44 2.23 -0.18 -5.02
C VAL A 44 2.54 -1.12 -6.19
N GLU A 45 3.21 -2.23 -5.92
CA GLU A 45 3.51 -3.26 -6.93
C GLU A 45 2.23 -3.80 -7.56
N ALA A 46 1.26 -4.23 -6.75
CA ALA A 46 -0.03 -4.71 -7.23
C ALA A 46 -0.78 -3.67 -8.07
N GLU A 47 -0.74 -2.40 -7.69
CA GLU A 47 -1.34 -1.31 -8.46
C GLU A 47 -0.64 -1.10 -9.82
N VAL A 48 0.69 -1.16 -9.87
CA VAL A 48 1.44 -1.03 -11.11
C VAL A 48 1.16 -2.22 -12.03
N LEU A 49 1.14 -3.44 -11.48
CA LEU A 49 0.83 -4.65 -12.25
C LEU A 49 -0.62 -4.68 -12.74
N SER A 50 -1.58 -4.17 -11.95
CA SER A 50 -3.00 -4.10 -12.34
C SER A 50 -3.20 -3.19 -13.56
N GLN A 51 -2.42 -2.13 -13.68
CA GLN A 51 -2.49 -1.18 -14.80
C GLN A 51 -2.00 -1.77 -16.13
N ALA A 52 -1.26 -2.87 -16.09
CA ALA A 52 -0.80 -3.58 -17.27
C ALA A 52 -1.77 -4.70 -17.72
N GLN A 53 -2.87 -4.92 -16.99
CA GLN A 53 -3.80 -6.00 -17.30
C GLN A 53 -4.72 -5.67 -18.49
N PRO A 54 -5.16 -6.70 -19.25
CA PRO A 54 -6.00 -6.50 -20.43
C PRO A 54 -7.48 -6.25 -20.10
N ASP A 55 -7.93 -6.55 -18.89
CA ASP A 55 -9.32 -6.41 -18.47
C ASP A 55 -9.46 -6.05 -16.98
N ASP A 56 -10.62 -5.49 -16.64
CA ASP A 56 -10.91 -5.02 -15.28
C ASP A 56 -10.88 -6.17 -14.26
N VAL A 57 -11.29 -7.38 -14.64
CA VAL A 57 -11.34 -8.55 -13.74
C VAL A 57 -9.94 -8.94 -13.28
N SER A 58 -9.00 -9.07 -14.21
CA SER A 58 -7.61 -9.40 -13.91
C SER A 58 -6.89 -8.25 -13.18
N ALA A 59 -7.21 -7.00 -13.51
CA ALA A 59 -6.72 -5.84 -12.77
C ALA A 59 -7.18 -5.87 -11.30
N ASP A 60 -8.47 -6.10 -11.05
CA ASP A 60 -9.05 -6.16 -9.70
C ASP A 60 -8.48 -7.32 -8.88
N MET A 61 -8.31 -8.50 -9.48
CA MET A 61 -7.67 -9.63 -8.81
C MET A 61 -6.24 -9.30 -8.34
N LEU A 62 -5.45 -8.61 -9.16
CA LEU A 62 -4.11 -8.18 -8.76
C LEU A 62 -4.16 -7.17 -7.62
N ARG A 63 -5.03 -6.15 -7.69
CA ARG A 63 -5.17 -5.18 -6.60
C ARG A 63 -5.59 -5.85 -5.29
N ALA A 64 -6.50 -6.82 -5.36
CA ALA A 64 -6.98 -7.57 -4.20
C ALA A 64 -5.94 -8.55 -3.62
N SER A 65 -4.90 -8.91 -4.39
CA SER A 65 -3.83 -9.80 -3.90
C SER A 65 -2.85 -9.13 -2.94
N ALA A 66 -2.80 -7.79 -2.92
CA ALA A 66 -1.95 -7.05 -2.01
C ALA A 66 -2.50 -7.12 -0.57
N PRO A 67 -1.62 -7.08 0.45
CA PRO A 67 -2.06 -7.03 1.84
C PRO A 67 -2.93 -5.78 2.13
N GLU A 68 -3.89 -5.94 3.05
CA GLU A 68 -4.68 -4.83 3.57
C GLU A 68 -3.90 -4.12 4.69
N ALA A 69 -3.86 -2.78 4.64
CA ALA A 69 -3.20 -1.95 5.65
C ALA A 69 -3.97 -1.94 6.97
N ARG A 70 -5.29 -2.04 6.89
CA ARG A 70 -6.19 -2.08 8.04
C ARG A 70 -6.73 -3.50 8.21
N ALA A 71 -5.88 -4.43 8.62
CA ALA A 71 -6.25 -5.84 8.78
C ALA A 71 -7.49 -6.05 9.69
N GLU A 72 -7.69 -5.17 10.66
CA GLU A 72 -8.84 -5.20 11.58
C GLU A 72 -10.13 -4.60 10.99
N ILE A 73 -10.07 -4.00 9.81
CA ILE A 73 -11.22 -3.48 9.07
C ILE A 73 -11.40 -4.33 7.82
N LEU A 74 -12.13 -5.43 7.98
CA LEU A 74 -12.68 -6.18 6.85
C LEU A 74 -13.93 -5.44 6.36
N GLU A 75 -13.85 -4.74 5.23
CA GLU A 75 -15.04 -4.29 4.51
C GLU A 75 -15.11 -4.94 3.13
N PRO A 76 -16.34 -5.20 2.67
CA PRO A 76 -16.99 -4.19 1.87
C PRO A 76 -18.13 -3.52 2.65
N VAL A 77 -18.29 -2.21 2.45
CA VAL A 77 -19.52 -1.49 2.82
C VAL A 77 -20.68 -2.23 2.14
N PRO A 78 -21.70 -2.69 2.89
CA PRO A 78 -22.93 -3.21 2.29
C PRO A 78 -23.54 -2.14 1.38
N LEU A 79 -23.73 -2.47 0.10
CA LEU A 79 -24.53 -1.66 -0.81
C LEU A 79 -26.00 -1.96 -0.50
N ASP A 80 -26.54 -1.30 0.52
CA ASP A 80 -27.99 -1.19 0.68
C ASP A 80 -28.59 -0.26 -0.40
#